data_AF-D2V1B1-F1
#
_entry.id   AF-D2V1B1-F1
#
_cell.length_a   1.000
_cell.length_b   1.000
_cell.length_c   1.000
_cell.angle_alpha   90.00
_cell.angle_beta   90.00
_cell.angle_gamma   90.00
#
_symmetry.space_group_name_H-M   'P 1'
#
loop_
_entity.id
_entity.type
_entity.pdbx_description
1 polymer ?
#
loop_
_entity_poly.entity_id
_entity_poly.type
_entity_poly.pdbx_seq_one_letter_code
_entity_poly.pdbx_strand_id
1 'polypeptide(L)'
;MPKAASKKSTESNSSSSPSTSQKTTAPAVKPLTKPKIKSFPCAPAFECKSGELLWGQLQHMIKGSSATSHDTSNGPITSGFGGGTILQSTFRYRLAARKGNWIVERFESESGFGFVVHHEDLSGQELLDRCAKIGISNGQTHDDHNIVYVNRYDWSYHSGDQDEVSREVKQFITPPKKSKKKSDSSDEEDDFSCDDNEFLDEIGQLFAGRLILLDAPEYQSYMKLVASGKHPENGDCVQFKSSTGTFCGAHLSDADTEYELGWMIFSGEKHKDFPQDDEFVGFVYDSSYCGLEEGPFTIV
;
A
#
# COMPACT_ATOMS: atom_id res chain seq x y z
N MET A 1 17.81 14.17 -64.86
CA MET A 1 18.51 15.45 -65.08
C MET A 1 17.57 16.60 -64.71
N PRO A 2 18.04 17.73 -64.17
CA PRO A 2 18.95 18.01 -63.03
C PRO A 2 18.15 18.81 -61.94
N LYS A 3 18.60 19.31 -60.78
CA LYS A 3 19.89 19.84 -60.30
C LYS A 3 20.03 19.66 -58.79
N ALA A 4 21.28 19.47 -58.38
CA ALA A 4 21.80 19.59 -57.02
C ALA A 4 22.07 21.05 -56.62
N ALA A 5 22.12 21.30 -55.31
CA ALA A 5 22.88 22.38 -54.65
C ALA A 5 23.05 21.97 -53.16
N SER A 6 24.20 21.51 -52.68
CA SER A 6 25.49 22.18 -52.41
C SER A 6 25.49 23.08 -51.16
N LYS A 7 26.12 22.51 -50.11
CA LYS A 7 27.05 23.08 -49.10
C LYS A 7 26.83 24.51 -48.59
N LYS A 8 26.82 24.64 -47.26
CA LYS A 8 27.69 25.61 -46.57
C LYS A 8 28.14 25.09 -45.20
N SER A 9 29.44 24.79 -45.13
CA SER A 9 30.24 24.62 -43.93
C SER A 9 30.57 26.01 -43.36
N THR A 10 30.44 26.19 -42.06
CA THR A 10 30.98 27.37 -41.36
C THR A 10 31.90 26.88 -40.26
N GLU A 11 33.17 27.20 -40.44
CA GLU A 11 34.26 27.08 -39.48
C GLU A 11 33.97 27.98 -38.27
N SER A 12 34.21 27.49 -37.06
CA SER A 12 34.34 28.34 -35.87
C SER A 12 35.69 28.10 -35.21
N ASN A 13 36.33 29.24 -34.95
CA ASN A 13 37.73 29.42 -34.60
C ASN A 13 38.12 28.79 -33.26
N SER A 14 39.26 28.11 -33.28
CA SER A 14 40.07 27.79 -32.12
C SER A 14 40.80 29.03 -31.60
N SER A 15 40.48 29.49 -30.38
CA SER A 15 41.34 30.39 -29.61
C SER A 15 41.70 29.72 -28.28
N SER A 16 42.95 29.27 -28.21
CA SER A 16 43.58 28.70 -27.03
C SER A 16 44.22 29.81 -26.20
N SER A 17 43.70 30.04 -25.00
CA SER A 17 44.36 30.83 -23.94
C SER A 17 44.69 29.90 -22.77
N PRO A 18 45.92 29.97 -22.20
CA PRO A 18 46.33 29.08 -21.12
C PRO A 18 45.78 29.56 -19.78
N SER A 19 44.78 28.86 -19.23
CA SER A 19 44.29 29.10 -17.88
C SER A 19 45.10 28.28 -16.87
N THR A 20 45.82 29.00 -16.02
CA THR A 20 46.56 28.53 -14.85
C THR A 20 45.71 27.58 -13.99
N SER A 21 46.12 26.32 -13.91
CA SER A 21 45.48 25.28 -13.09
C SER A 21 45.68 25.57 -11.60
N GLN A 22 44.71 26.26 -10.98
CA GLN A 22 44.54 26.20 -9.53
C GLN A 22 43.84 24.89 -9.18
N LYS A 23 44.57 24.02 -8.48
CA LYS A 23 44.13 22.73 -7.98
C LYS A 23 43.22 22.95 -6.78
N THR A 24 41.97 23.32 -7.02
CA THR A 24 40.92 23.34 -6.00
C THR A 24 40.57 21.89 -5.68
N THR A 25 41.10 21.37 -4.57
CA THR A 25 40.65 20.11 -3.98
C THR A 25 39.17 20.26 -3.63
N ALA A 26 38.31 19.64 -4.44
CA ALA A 26 36.90 19.49 -4.11
C ALA A 26 36.81 18.83 -2.72
N PRO A 27 35.99 19.36 -1.80
CA PRO A 27 35.77 18.71 -0.52
C PRO A 27 35.26 17.30 -0.80
N ALA A 28 35.95 16.31 -0.23
CA ALA A 28 35.55 14.92 -0.32
C ALA A 28 34.08 14.80 0.15
N VAL A 29 33.18 14.57 -0.80
CA VAL A 29 31.79 14.20 -0.52
C VAL A 29 31.90 12.91 0.27
N LYS A 30 31.65 13.00 1.58
CA LYS A 30 31.55 11.80 2.42
C LYS A 30 30.47 10.93 1.78
N PRO A 31 30.76 9.67 1.42
CA PRO A 31 29.72 8.78 0.94
C PRO A 31 28.60 8.80 1.98
N LEU A 32 27.36 9.06 1.54
CA LEU A 32 26.18 8.92 2.38
C LEU A 32 26.26 7.52 2.97
N THR A 33 26.58 7.43 4.27
CA THR A 33 26.41 6.19 5.01
C THR A 33 24.94 5.87 4.94
N LYS A 34 24.57 4.89 4.09
CA LYS A 34 23.22 4.35 4.02
C LYS A 34 22.74 4.14 5.47
N PRO A 35 21.59 4.70 5.87
CA PRO A 35 21.07 4.48 7.21
C PRO A 35 21.03 2.97 7.44
N LYS A 36 21.65 2.51 8.52
CA LYS A 36 21.50 1.13 8.96
C LYS A 36 20.05 0.98 9.41
N ILE A 37 19.21 0.53 8.49
CA ILE A 37 17.83 0.14 8.79
C ILE A 37 17.94 -0.90 9.91
N LYS A 38 17.36 -0.57 11.08
CA LYS A 38 17.20 -1.53 12.16
C LYS A 38 16.37 -2.67 11.59
N SER A 39 16.91 -3.89 11.62
CA SER A 39 16.28 -5.15 11.22
C SER A 39 14.76 -5.06 10.99
N PHE A 40 14.37 -4.86 9.74
CA PHE A 40 13.37 -5.74 9.13
C PHE A 40 13.99 -7.15 9.19
N PRO A 41 13.32 -8.23 9.64
CA PRO A 41 11.88 -8.50 9.63
C PRO A 41 11.32 -8.93 11.00
N CYS A 42 10.01 -9.18 11.08
CA CYS A 42 9.44 -10.08 12.10
C CYS A 42 8.62 -11.16 11.39
N ALA A 43 9.21 -12.36 11.26
CA ALA A 43 8.47 -13.57 10.94
C ALA A 43 8.08 -14.28 12.27
N PRO A 44 6.80 -14.64 12.48
CA PRO A 44 5.63 -14.28 11.68
C PRO A 44 5.16 -12.83 11.92
N ALA A 45 4.58 -12.22 10.88
CA ALA A 45 4.11 -10.84 10.93
C ALA A 45 2.70 -10.72 11.53
N PHE A 46 1.80 -11.61 11.15
CA PHE A 46 0.47 -11.75 11.75
C PHE A 46 -0.10 -13.16 11.48
N GLU A 47 -1.20 -13.52 12.14
CA GLU A 47 -1.90 -14.79 11.94
C GLU A 47 -3.28 -14.52 11.31
N CYS A 48 -3.61 -15.23 10.23
CA CYS A 48 -4.96 -15.27 9.67
C CYS A 48 -5.69 -16.49 10.25
N LYS A 49 -6.62 -16.26 11.19
CA LYS A 49 -7.36 -17.32 11.87
C LYS A 49 -8.66 -17.68 11.17
N SER A 50 -9.32 -16.67 10.59
CA SER A 50 -10.65 -16.85 9.99
C SER A 50 -10.62 -17.54 8.63
N GLY A 51 -9.50 -17.43 7.91
CA GLY A 51 -9.42 -17.78 6.50
C GLY A 51 -9.89 -16.65 5.58
N GLU A 52 -10.10 -15.46 6.13
CA GLU A 52 -10.54 -14.28 5.39
C GLU A 52 -9.64 -13.09 5.71
N LEU A 53 -9.16 -12.39 4.68
CA LEU A 53 -8.44 -11.13 4.83
C LEU A 53 -9.21 -10.00 4.16
N LEU A 54 -9.27 -8.87 4.84
CA LEU A 54 -9.60 -7.58 4.24
C LEU A 54 -8.31 -6.91 3.76
N TRP A 55 -8.38 -6.20 2.63
CA TRP A 55 -7.20 -5.57 2.04
C TRP A 55 -7.47 -4.18 1.44
N GLY A 56 -6.41 -3.38 1.34
CA GLY A 56 -6.40 -2.06 0.71
C GLY A 56 -6.23 -0.92 1.71
N GLN A 57 -6.65 0.29 1.35
CA GLN A 57 -6.71 1.44 2.28
C GLN A 57 -7.99 1.42 3.13
N LEU A 58 -8.12 2.33 4.10
CA LEU A 58 -9.23 2.34 5.08
C LEU A 58 -10.64 2.26 4.44
N GLN A 59 -10.89 3.02 3.39
CA GLN A 59 -12.15 2.99 2.63
C GLN A 59 -12.44 1.62 1.99
N HIS A 60 -11.39 0.90 1.60
CA HIS A 60 -11.48 -0.44 1.03
C HIS A 60 -11.76 -1.48 2.11
N MET A 61 -11.16 -1.31 3.30
CA MET A 61 -11.46 -2.14 4.47
C MET A 61 -12.94 -2.01 4.86
N ILE A 62 -13.49 -0.80 4.85
CA ILE A 62 -14.91 -0.55 5.12
C ILE A 62 -15.79 -1.29 4.12
N LYS A 63 -15.52 -1.11 2.82
CA LYS A 63 -16.24 -1.79 1.75
C LYS A 63 -16.14 -3.33 1.86
N GLY A 64 -14.93 -3.85 2.05
CA GLY A 64 -14.67 -5.28 2.19
C GLY A 64 -15.32 -5.90 3.41
N SER A 65 -15.43 -5.17 4.52
CA SER A 65 -16.11 -5.65 5.73
C SER A 65 -17.59 -5.95 5.50
N SER A 66 -18.21 -5.27 4.54
CA SER A 66 -19.61 -5.47 4.13
C SER A 66 -19.78 -6.45 2.97
N ALA A 67 -18.69 -6.85 2.31
CA ALA A 67 -18.74 -7.73 1.15
C ALA A 67 -19.11 -9.16 1.56
N THR A 68 -20.01 -9.79 0.80
CA THR A 68 -20.47 -11.17 1.01
C THR A 68 -19.76 -12.21 0.13
N SER A 69 -18.79 -11.77 -0.66
CA SER A 69 -18.04 -12.59 -1.61
C SER A 69 -16.55 -12.19 -1.60
N HIS A 70 -15.71 -13.04 -2.18
CA HIS A 70 -14.26 -12.86 -2.20
C HIS A 70 -13.75 -12.40 -3.56
N ASP A 71 -12.67 -11.63 -3.57
CA ASP A 71 -11.85 -11.43 -4.76
C ASP A 71 -11.27 -12.77 -5.23
N THR A 72 -11.11 -12.93 -6.54
CA THR A 72 -10.80 -14.20 -7.20
C THR A 72 -9.69 -14.02 -8.21
N SER A 73 -9.09 -15.12 -8.67
CA SER A 73 -8.07 -15.08 -9.72
C SER A 73 -8.60 -14.61 -11.09
N ASN A 74 -9.93 -14.55 -11.26
CA ASN A 74 -10.56 -13.95 -12.44
C ASN A 74 -10.44 -12.42 -12.51
N GLY A 75 -9.84 -11.78 -11.50
CA GLY A 75 -9.63 -10.34 -11.47
C GLY A 75 -10.80 -9.55 -10.86
N PRO A 76 -10.92 -8.25 -11.18
CA PRO A 76 -11.92 -7.36 -10.57
C PRO A 76 -13.35 -7.69 -11.00
N ILE A 77 -14.33 -7.31 -10.16
CA ILE A 77 -15.78 -7.48 -10.43
C ILE A 77 -16.17 -6.74 -11.72
N THR A 78 -15.59 -5.56 -11.89
CA THR A 78 -15.84 -4.67 -13.02
C THR A 78 -14.54 -3.94 -13.34
N SER A 79 -14.22 -3.84 -14.62
CA SER A 79 -13.04 -3.13 -15.13
C SER A 79 -13.44 -2.03 -16.09
N GLY A 80 -12.56 -1.04 -16.26
CA GLY A 80 -12.70 -0.03 -17.31
C GLY A 80 -13.64 1.13 -16.96
N PHE A 81 -13.87 1.41 -15.68
CA PHE A 81 -14.50 2.67 -15.29
C PHE A 81 -13.44 3.78 -15.26
N GLY A 82 -13.66 4.85 -16.01
CA GLY A 82 -12.77 5.99 -16.04
C GLY A 82 -13.02 6.92 -17.22
N GLY A 83 -12.75 8.21 -17.02
CA GLY A 83 -12.65 9.20 -18.08
C GLY A 83 -11.17 9.55 -18.34
N GLY A 84 -10.79 9.71 -19.61
CA GLY A 84 -9.41 10.06 -19.98
C GLY A 84 -8.44 8.88 -19.87
N THR A 85 -7.31 9.07 -19.17
CA THR A 85 -6.19 8.11 -19.08
C THR A 85 -6.23 7.23 -17.83
N ILE A 86 -7.24 7.36 -16.97
CA ILE A 86 -7.37 6.61 -15.72
C ILE A 86 -8.23 5.38 -15.97
N LEU A 87 -7.69 4.21 -15.70
CA LEU A 87 -8.43 2.95 -15.68
C LEU A 87 -8.64 2.54 -14.23
N GLN A 88 -9.90 2.49 -13.78
CA GLN A 88 -10.26 1.99 -12.46
C GLN A 88 -11.02 0.67 -12.59
N SER A 89 -10.72 -0.21 -11.66
CA SER A 89 -11.39 -1.48 -11.45
C SER A 89 -11.99 -1.51 -10.05
N THR A 90 -13.03 -2.32 -9.88
CA THR A 90 -13.64 -2.53 -8.57
C THR A 90 -13.38 -3.94 -8.09
N PHE A 91 -12.80 -4.03 -6.91
CA PHE A 91 -12.65 -5.26 -6.15
C PHE A 91 -13.67 -5.32 -5.01
N ARG A 92 -13.72 -6.48 -4.36
CA ARG A 92 -14.51 -6.73 -3.16
C ARG A 92 -13.75 -6.32 -1.90
N TYR A 93 -12.42 -6.27 -1.97
CA TYR A 93 -11.54 -5.92 -0.84
C TYR A 93 -11.62 -6.93 0.31
N ARG A 94 -11.98 -8.17 -0.02
CA ARG A 94 -12.12 -9.33 0.88
C ARG A 94 -11.63 -10.57 0.15
N LEU A 95 -10.77 -11.35 0.77
CA LEU A 95 -10.06 -12.49 0.19
C LEU A 95 -10.30 -13.75 1.00
N ALA A 96 -10.48 -14.89 0.33
CA ALA A 96 -10.45 -16.21 0.96
C ALA A 96 -8.99 -16.65 1.15
N ALA A 97 -8.39 -16.20 2.25
CA ALA A 97 -6.96 -16.30 2.51
C ALA A 97 -6.59 -17.57 3.26
N ARG A 98 -5.46 -18.19 2.89
CA ARG A 98 -4.95 -19.35 3.62
C ARG A 98 -4.78 -19.06 5.11
N LYS A 99 -5.33 -19.95 5.94
CA LYS A 99 -5.20 -19.90 7.41
C LYS A 99 -3.78 -20.25 7.84
N GLY A 100 -3.26 -19.50 8.81
CA GLY A 100 -1.94 -19.74 9.39
C GLY A 100 -1.17 -18.44 9.58
N ASN A 101 0.15 -18.57 9.70
CA ASN A 101 1.01 -17.39 9.86
C ASN A 101 1.34 -16.77 8.51
N TRP A 102 1.34 -15.45 8.49
CA TRP A 102 1.71 -14.62 7.35
C TRP A 102 2.99 -13.87 7.65
N ILE A 103 3.88 -13.84 6.68
CA ILE A 103 5.17 -13.18 6.72
C ILE A 103 5.08 -11.90 5.89
N VAL A 104 5.71 -10.83 6.38
CA VAL A 104 5.91 -9.59 5.64
C VAL A 104 7.41 -9.41 5.49
N GLU A 105 7.87 -9.44 4.24
CA GLU A 105 9.26 -9.22 3.86
C GLU A 105 9.37 -7.92 3.07
N ARG A 106 10.46 -7.18 3.25
CA ARG A 106 10.75 -6.02 2.41
C ARG A 106 11.60 -6.47 1.25
N PHE A 107 11.34 -5.96 0.06
CA PHE A 107 12.28 -6.08 -1.06
C PHE A 107 12.82 -4.70 -1.43
N GLU A 108 14.06 -4.65 -1.88
CA GLU A 108 14.71 -3.46 -2.40
C GLU A 108 15.19 -3.71 -3.83
N SER A 109 15.09 -2.69 -4.68
CA SER A 109 15.68 -2.63 -6.02
C SER A 109 16.49 -1.33 -6.17
N GLU A 110 17.10 -1.11 -7.33
CA GLU A 110 17.82 0.16 -7.59
C GLU A 110 16.85 1.36 -7.65
N SER A 111 15.59 1.10 -7.98
CA SER A 111 14.59 2.11 -8.28
C SER A 111 13.57 2.31 -7.19
N GLY A 112 13.63 1.51 -6.11
CA GLY A 112 12.73 1.65 -5.00
C GLY A 112 12.71 0.46 -4.05
N PHE A 113 11.64 0.36 -3.29
CA PHE A 113 11.39 -0.78 -2.43
C PHE A 113 9.89 -1.11 -2.42
N GLY A 114 9.58 -2.24 -1.81
CA GLY A 114 8.22 -2.64 -1.55
C GLY A 114 8.18 -3.80 -0.57
N PHE A 115 7.08 -4.52 -0.57
CA PHE A 115 6.81 -5.58 0.38
C PHE A 115 6.22 -6.81 -0.30
N VAL A 116 6.62 -7.98 0.20
CA VAL A 116 5.98 -9.26 -0.09
C VAL A 116 5.28 -9.73 1.16
N VAL A 117 3.97 -9.89 1.08
CA VAL A 117 3.14 -10.45 2.15
C VAL A 117 2.73 -11.84 1.71
N HIS A 118 3.08 -12.89 2.45
CA HIS A 118 2.79 -14.24 1.99
C HIS A 118 2.57 -15.20 3.16
N HIS A 119 1.87 -16.29 2.87
CA HIS A 119 1.73 -17.37 3.84
C HIS A 119 3.09 -18.05 4.12
N GLU A 120 3.30 -18.51 5.36
CA GLU A 120 4.60 -19.01 5.86
C GLU A 120 5.17 -20.23 5.14
N ASP A 121 4.34 -20.97 4.40
CA ASP A 121 4.73 -22.15 3.63
C ASP A 121 5.15 -21.85 2.18
N LEU A 122 5.12 -20.57 1.78
CA LEU A 122 5.56 -20.10 0.47
C LEU A 122 6.86 -19.30 0.57
N SER A 123 7.60 -19.25 -0.53
CA SER A 123 8.79 -18.40 -0.66
C SER A 123 8.40 -17.02 -1.15
N GLY A 124 8.63 -15.97 -0.35
CA GLY A 124 8.42 -14.59 -0.78
C GLY A 124 9.22 -14.23 -2.03
N GLN A 125 10.46 -14.72 -2.15
CA GLN A 125 11.30 -14.51 -3.34
C GLN A 125 10.69 -15.12 -4.60
N GLU A 126 10.16 -16.34 -4.53
CA GLU A 126 9.50 -16.97 -5.68
C GLU A 126 8.27 -16.18 -6.14
N LEU A 127 7.45 -15.71 -5.19
CA LEU A 127 6.27 -14.89 -5.51
C LEU A 127 6.68 -13.56 -6.15
N LEU A 128 7.72 -12.94 -5.61
CA LEU A 128 8.27 -11.69 -6.14
C LEU A 128 8.80 -11.86 -7.57
N ASP A 129 9.57 -12.93 -7.84
CA ASP A 129 10.07 -13.26 -9.17
C ASP A 129 8.93 -13.48 -10.19
N ARG A 130 7.84 -14.14 -9.76
CA ARG A 130 6.65 -14.36 -10.60
C ARG A 130 5.94 -13.05 -10.93
N CYS A 131 5.72 -12.18 -9.93
CA CYS A 131 5.08 -10.88 -10.14
C CYS A 131 5.93 -9.97 -11.04
N ALA A 132 7.25 -9.93 -10.84
CA ALA A 132 8.16 -9.15 -11.67
C ALA A 132 8.18 -9.62 -13.13
N LYS A 133 8.11 -10.94 -13.37
CA LYS A 133 8.00 -11.49 -14.74
C LYS A 133 6.73 -11.04 -15.46
N ILE A 134 5.63 -10.85 -14.71
CA ILE A 134 4.35 -10.39 -15.25
C ILE A 134 4.37 -8.88 -15.50
N GLY A 135 4.94 -8.11 -14.55
CA GLY A 135 4.95 -6.66 -14.57
C GLY A 135 3.53 -6.06 -14.49
N ILE A 136 3.38 -4.83 -14.99
CA ILE A 136 2.09 -4.14 -15.06
C ILE A 136 1.17 -4.82 -16.08
N SER A 137 -0.03 -5.24 -15.64
CA SER A 137 -1.01 -5.91 -16.52
C SER A 137 -2.43 -5.41 -16.32
N ASN A 138 -2.72 -4.21 -16.83
CA ASN A 138 -4.06 -3.60 -16.75
C ASN A 138 -5.19 -4.48 -17.33
N GLY A 139 -4.87 -5.32 -18.31
CA GLY A 139 -5.83 -6.22 -18.96
C GLY A 139 -5.83 -7.65 -18.43
N GLN A 140 -4.99 -7.99 -17.44
CA GLN A 140 -4.79 -9.36 -16.93
C GLN A 140 -4.52 -10.37 -18.06
N THR A 141 -3.79 -9.97 -19.11
CA THR A 141 -3.58 -10.79 -20.32
C THR A 141 -2.33 -11.66 -20.27
N HIS A 142 -1.73 -11.84 -19.10
CA HIS A 142 -0.54 -12.69 -18.91
C HIS A 142 -0.94 -14.17 -18.71
N ASP A 143 0.03 -15.07 -18.92
CA ASP A 143 -0.21 -16.52 -18.87
C ASP A 143 -0.43 -17.07 -17.44
N ASP A 144 0.12 -16.41 -16.42
CA ASP A 144 -0.04 -16.86 -15.02
C ASP A 144 -1.35 -16.33 -14.44
N HIS A 145 -2.46 -17.00 -14.75
CA HIS A 145 -3.80 -16.61 -14.32
C HIS A 145 -4.03 -16.66 -12.80
N ASN A 146 -3.04 -17.09 -12.01
CA ASN A 146 -3.12 -17.08 -10.56
C ASN A 146 -2.61 -15.77 -9.93
N ILE A 147 -2.13 -14.84 -10.75
CA ILE A 147 -1.74 -13.51 -10.30
C ILE A 147 -2.73 -12.50 -10.86
N VAL A 148 -3.14 -11.53 -10.05
CA VAL A 148 -4.01 -10.44 -10.45
C VAL A 148 -3.31 -9.14 -10.15
N TYR A 149 -3.00 -8.39 -11.20
CA TYR A 149 -2.46 -7.03 -11.07
C TYR A 149 -3.54 -6.08 -10.52
N VAL A 150 -3.14 -5.20 -9.61
CA VAL A 150 -3.99 -4.19 -8.97
C VAL A 150 -3.38 -2.82 -9.23
N ASN A 151 -4.10 -1.98 -9.97
CA ASN A 151 -3.64 -0.65 -10.32
C ASN A 151 -3.81 0.30 -9.12
N ARG A 152 -2.97 1.33 -8.98
CA ARG A 152 -3.07 2.37 -7.94
C ARG A 152 -4.48 2.91 -7.78
N TYR A 153 -5.19 3.12 -8.88
CA TYR A 153 -6.53 3.73 -8.85
C TYR A 153 -7.63 2.80 -8.37
N ASP A 154 -7.33 1.51 -8.19
CA ASP A 154 -8.28 0.50 -7.75
C ASP A 154 -8.41 0.48 -6.21
N TRP A 155 -7.41 1.04 -5.50
CA TRP A 155 -7.33 0.93 -4.04
C TRP A 155 -6.62 2.10 -3.33
N SER A 156 -6.34 3.21 -4.03
CA SER A 156 -5.74 4.43 -3.44
C SER A 156 -6.78 5.48 -3.04
N TYR A 157 -6.33 6.65 -2.57
CA TYR A 157 -7.19 7.77 -2.19
C TYR A 157 -8.08 8.28 -3.34
N HIS A 158 -7.77 7.89 -4.57
CA HIS A 158 -8.57 8.16 -5.76
C HIS A 158 -9.84 7.30 -5.86
N SER A 159 -9.95 6.25 -5.05
CA SER A 159 -11.14 5.41 -4.92
C SER A 159 -11.80 5.61 -3.56
N GLY A 160 -13.13 5.76 -3.56
CA GLY A 160 -13.95 5.89 -2.36
C GLY A 160 -14.51 7.30 -2.10
N ASP A 161 -15.36 7.39 -1.07
CA ASP A 161 -15.99 8.62 -0.59
C ASP A 161 -15.45 8.95 0.81
N GLN A 162 -14.76 10.10 0.95
CA GLN A 162 -14.21 10.53 2.24
C GLN A 162 -15.29 10.77 3.28
N ASP A 163 -16.49 11.20 2.88
CA ASP A 163 -17.62 11.42 3.79
C ASP A 163 -18.13 10.09 4.34
N GLU A 164 -18.12 9.03 3.51
CA GLU A 164 -18.49 7.68 3.93
C GLU A 164 -17.53 7.16 5.00
N VAL A 165 -16.22 7.28 4.79
CA VAL A 165 -15.23 6.84 5.78
C VAL A 165 -15.34 7.65 7.07
N SER A 166 -15.48 8.97 6.96
CA SER A 166 -15.64 9.84 8.11
C SER A 166 -16.86 9.44 8.95
N ARG A 167 -17.99 9.16 8.28
CA ARG A 167 -19.21 8.68 8.92
C ARG A 167 -19.01 7.32 9.59
N GLU A 168 -18.29 6.41 8.94
CA GLU A 168 -18.01 5.08 9.51
C GLU A 168 -17.10 5.17 10.72
N VAL A 169 -15.98 5.88 10.65
CA VAL A 169 -15.05 6.07 11.78
C VAL A 169 -15.73 6.75 12.97
N LYS A 170 -16.60 7.74 12.72
CA LYS A 170 -17.38 8.42 13.78
C LYS A 170 -18.25 7.47 14.61
N GLN A 171 -18.70 6.35 14.06
CA GLN A 171 -19.47 5.34 14.82
C GLN A 171 -18.64 4.65 15.92
N PHE A 172 -17.31 4.68 15.81
CA PHE A 172 -16.39 4.04 16.73
C PHE A 172 -15.78 5.00 17.76
N ILE A 173 -15.99 6.31 17.61
CA ILE A 173 -15.54 7.30 18.57
C ILE A 173 -16.35 7.12 19.86
N THR A 174 -15.67 6.70 20.93
CA THR A 174 -16.31 6.64 22.24
C THR A 174 -16.53 8.07 22.70
N PRO A 175 -17.78 8.53 22.96
CA PRO A 175 -17.99 9.87 23.45
C PRO A 175 -17.20 10.05 24.75
N PRO A 176 -16.51 11.19 24.93
CA PRO A 176 -15.75 11.44 26.14
C PRO A 176 -16.70 11.23 27.32
N LYS A 177 -16.33 10.34 28.25
CA LYS A 177 -17.10 10.15 29.48
C LYS A 177 -17.17 11.53 30.12
N LYS A 178 -18.33 12.19 30.07
CA LYS A 178 -18.56 13.48 30.72
C LYS A 178 -18.05 13.31 32.14
N SER A 179 -16.86 13.83 32.41
CA SER A 179 -16.33 13.86 33.76
C SER A 179 -17.43 14.56 34.54
N LYS A 180 -18.01 13.88 35.53
CA LYS A 180 -18.99 14.49 36.45
C LYS A 180 -18.29 15.67 37.11
N LYS A 181 -18.26 16.80 36.41
CA LYS A 181 -17.91 18.10 36.94
C LYS A 181 -19.05 18.34 37.91
N LYS A 182 -18.72 18.25 39.19
CA LYS A 182 -19.60 18.54 40.31
C LYS A 182 -20.14 19.95 40.05
N SER A 183 -21.35 20.03 39.51
CA SER A 183 -21.97 21.29 39.12
C SER A 183 -22.47 21.97 40.38
N ASP A 184 -21.89 23.12 40.67
CA ASP A 184 -22.53 24.16 41.47
C ASP A 184 -22.17 25.51 40.84
N SER A 185 -22.66 25.74 39.62
CA SER A 185 -22.98 27.07 39.09
C SER A 185 -23.51 26.96 37.65
N SER A 186 -24.54 27.75 37.41
CA SER A 186 -25.38 27.91 36.23
C SER A 186 -24.69 28.52 35.01
N ASP A 187 -25.29 28.26 33.85
CA ASP A 187 -25.20 29.03 32.60
C ASP A 187 -23.87 29.03 31.85
N GLU A 188 -23.53 27.92 31.17
CA GLU A 188 -22.72 27.99 29.94
C GLU A 188 -23.29 27.01 28.91
N GLU A 189 -23.63 27.54 27.72
CA GLU A 189 -24.07 26.79 26.56
C GLU A 189 -22.91 25.89 26.08
N ASP A 190 -23.15 24.58 26.00
CA ASP A 190 -22.19 23.55 25.60
C ASP A 190 -21.73 23.79 24.14
N ASP A 191 -20.66 24.58 23.98
CA ASP A 191 -19.86 24.76 22.77
C ASP A 191 -19.03 23.49 22.50
N PHE A 192 -19.70 22.43 22.03
CA PHE A 192 -19.05 21.25 21.45
C PHE A 192 -18.63 21.56 20.00
N SER A 193 -17.82 22.60 19.80
CA SER A 193 -17.02 22.78 18.59
C SER A 193 -15.64 22.17 18.81
N CYS A 194 -15.59 20.85 19.07
CA CYS A 194 -14.38 20.13 18.66
C CYS A 194 -14.32 20.30 17.15
N ASP A 195 -13.33 21.06 16.67
CA ASP A 195 -13.15 21.45 15.28
C ASP A 195 -13.16 20.17 14.42
N ASP A 196 -14.32 19.86 13.84
CA ASP A 196 -14.57 18.65 13.05
C ASP A 196 -13.52 18.52 11.92
N ASN A 197 -12.89 19.62 11.53
CA ASN A 197 -11.86 19.67 10.51
C ASN A 197 -10.51 19.08 10.98
N GLU A 198 -10.08 19.31 12.23
CA GLU A 198 -8.77 18.83 12.71
C GLU A 198 -8.73 17.29 12.81
N PHE A 199 -9.83 16.69 13.25
CA PHE A 199 -9.97 15.23 13.28
C PHE A 199 -10.01 14.62 11.88
N LEU A 200 -10.65 15.30 10.92
CA LEU A 200 -10.69 14.85 9.53
C LEU A 200 -9.33 14.97 8.84
N ASP A 201 -8.54 15.99 9.18
CA ASP A 201 -7.16 16.13 8.69
C ASP A 201 -6.25 15.02 9.24
N GLU A 202 -6.45 14.60 10.50
CA GLU A 202 -5.74 13.46 11.10
C GLU A 202 -6.12 12.12 10.45
N ILE A 203 -7.42 11.87 10.21
CA ILE A 203 -7.86 10.68 9.45
C ILE A 203 -7.37 10.78 8.00
N GLY A 204 -7.29 11.99 7.44
CA GLY A 204 -6.70 12.33 6.14
C GLY A 204 -5.43 11.54 5.82
N GLN A 205 -4.55 11.40 6.81
CA GLN A 205 -3.27 10.69 6.68
C GLN A 205 -3.40 9.17 6.57
N LEU A 206 -4.54 8.60 6.97
CA LEU A 206 -4.83 7.16 6.87
C LEU A 206 -5.37 6.76 5.49
N PHE A 207 -5.76 7.74 4.68
CA PHE A 207 -6.31 7.52 3.34
C PHE A 207 -5.26 7.42 2.24
N ALA A 208 -3.99 7.73 2.49
CA ALA A 208 -2.98 7.83 1.43
C ALA A 208 -1.76 6.93 1.71
N GLY A 209 -1.27 6.24 0.68
CA GLY A 209 0.07 5.63 0.63
C GLY A 209 0.26 4.35 1.46
N ARG A 210 -0.82 3.58 1.67
CA ARG A 210 -0.87 2.54 2.72
C ARG A 210 -1.62 1.28 2.29
N LEU A 211 -0.96 0.13 2.33
CA LEU A 211 -1.61 -1.18 2.25
C LEU A 211 -1.90 -1.74 3.62
N ILE A 212 -3.17 -1.98 3.91
CA ILE A 212 -3.61 -2.70 5.10
C ILE A 212 -3.99 -4.12 4.67
N LEU A 213 -3.54 -5.12 5.43
CA LEU A 213 -4.11 -6.46 5.44
C LEU A 213 -4.57 -6.79 6.86
N LEU A 214 -5.79 -7.29 7.01
CA LEU A 214 -6.38 -7.57 8.32
C LEU A 214 -7.22 -8.84 8.29
N ASP A 215 -7.09 -9.70 9.30
CA ASP A 215 -8.01 -10.80 9.56
C ASP A 215 -9.44 -10.27 9.70
N ALA A 216 -10.35 -10.69 8.83
CA ALA A 216 -11.64 -10.01 8.64
C ALA A 216 -12.47 -9.83 9.92
N PRO A 217 -12.55 -10.80 10.87
CA PRO A 217 -13.26 -10.62 12.13
C PRO A 217 -12.70 -9.52 13.05
N GLU A 218 -11.45 -9.09 12.84
CA GLU A 218 -10.79 -8.05 13.63
C GLU A 218 -11.07 -6.62 13.12
N TYR A 219 -11.85 -6.47 12.04
CA TYR A 219 -12.25 -5.16 11.49
C TYR A 219 -12.79 -4.21 12.57
N GLN A 220 -13.71 -4.67 13.42
CA GLN A 220 -14.30 -3.84 14.48
C GLN A 220 -13.28 -3.43 15.55
N SER A 221 -12.29 -4.27 15.85
CA SER A 221 -11.17 -3.94 16.74
C SER A 221 -10.28 -2.86 16.10
N TYR A 222 -9.97 -3.01 14.81
CA TYR A 222 -9.18 -2.07 14.04
C TYR A 222 -9.85 -0.70 13.94
N MET A 223 -11.14 -0.62 13.64
CA MET A 223 -11.87 0.66 13.56
C MET A 223 -11.89 1.42 14.89
N LYS A 224 -11.93 0.72 16.04
CA LYS A 224 -11.78 1.36 17.36
C LYS A 224 -10.38 1.92 17.59
N LEU A 225 -9.35 1.24 17.08
CA LEU A 225 -7.99 1.75 17.13
C LEU A 225 -7.88 3.03 16.29
N VAL A 226 -8.43 2.99 15.07
CA VAL A 226 -8.49 4.14 14.15
C VAL A 226 -9.16 5.34 14.80
N ALA A 227 -10.39 5.15 15.30
CA ALA A 227 -11.17 6.19 15.94
C ALA A 227 -10.55 6.74 17.24
N SER A 228 -9.56 6.05 17.81
CA SER A 228 -8.85 6.52 19.02
C SER A 228 -7.67 7.45 18.73
N GLY A 229 -7.35 7.70 17.45
CA GLY A 229 -6.17 8.48 17.04
C GLY A 229 -4.84 7.79 17.35
N LYS A 230 -4.86 6.56 17.90
CA LYS A 230 -3.66 5.77 18.23
C LYS A 230 -3.19 4.95 17.05
N HIS A 231 -3.18 5.57 15.87
CA HIS A 231 -2.58 4.90 14.74
C HIS A 231 -1.09 4.73 14.97
N PRO A 232 -0.54 3.57 14.56
CA PRO A 232 0.88 3.38 14.66
C PRO A 232 1.62 4.43 13.82
N GLU A 233 2.72 4.94 14.38
CA GLU A 233 3.58 5.96 13.80
C GLU A 233 4.07 5.58 12.39
N ASN A 234 4.56 6.57 11.62
CA ASN A 234 5.09 6.47 10.25
C ASN A 234 6.30 5.49 10.15
N GLY A 235 6.05 4.20 10.29
CA GLY A 235 7.00 3.13 10.07
C GLY A 235 6.60 2.31 8.85
N ASP A 236 7.62 1.78 8.16
CA ASP A 236 7.50 1.05 6.89
C ASP A 236 6.52 -0.13 6.98
N CYS A 237 6.48 -0.82 8.13
CA CYS A 237 5.51 -1.88 8.41
C CYS A 237 5.12 -1.84 9.88
N VAL A 238 3.81 -1.83 10.15
CA VAL A 238 3.27 -1.89 11.50
C VAL A 238 2.23 -3.00 11.65
N GLN A 239 2.42 -3.84 12.66
CA GLN A 239 1.55 -4.97 12.94
C GLN A 239 0.41 -4.56 13.87
N PHE A 240 -0.79 -5.11 13.61
CA PHE A 240 -1.97 -4.92 14.45
C PHE A 240 -2.15 -6.07 15.41
N LYS A 241 -2.49 -5.76 16.67
CA LYS A 241 -2.86 -6.76 17.66
C LYS A 241 -4.37 -6.76 17.88
N SER A 242 -4.95 -7.94 17.94
CA SER A 242 -6.31 -8.15 18.41
C SER A 242 -6.46 -7.79 19.89
N SER A 243 -7.71 -7.76 20.37
CA SER A 243 -8.01 -7.59 21.80
C SER A 243 -7.41 -8.69 22.69
N THR A 244 -7.11 -9.86 22.12
CA THR A 244 -6.45 -10.98 22.80
C THR A 244 -4.92 -10.91 22.74
N GLY A 245 -4.36 -9.87 22.09
CA GLY A 245 -2.93 -9.62 21.99
C GLY A 245 -2.22 -10.40 20.88
N THR A 246 -2.95 -11.14 20.04
CA THR A 246 -2.38 -11.84 18.87
C THR A 246 -2.24 -10.86 17.71
N PHE A 247 -1.17 -10.94 16.93
CA PHE A 247 -1.07 -10.15 15.71
C PHE A 247 -2.07 -10.64 14.65
N CYS A 248 -2.91 -9.75 14.12
CA CYS A 248 -4.02 -10.08 13.23
C CYS A 248 -4.02 -9.29 11.91
N GLY A 249 -3.01 -8.46 11.68
CA GLY A 249 -2.88 -7.72 10.44
C GLY A 249 -1.58 -6.94 10.37
N ALA A 250 -1.34 -6.34 9.22
CA ALA A 250 -0.21 -5.48 8.96
C ALA A 250 -0.65 -4.25 8.18
N HIS A 251 0.07 -3.15 8.40
CA HIS A 251 -0.06 -1.89 7.71
C HIS A 251 1.29 -1.52 7.15
N LEU A 252 1.37 -1.50 5.83
CA LEU A 252 2.57 -1.26 5.06
C LEU A 252 2.46 0.14 4.51
N SER A 253 3.48 0.95 4.75
CA SER A 253 3.51 2.34 4.37
C SER A 253 4.87 2.67 3.82
N ASP A 254 4.88 3.57 2.86
CA ASP A 254 6.08 4.31 2.49
C ASP A 254 5.74 5.80 2.64
N ALA A 255 6.71 6.62 3.06
CA ALA A 255 6.46 8.05 3.27
C ALA A 255 6.44 8.81 1.93
N ASP A 256 7.12 8.28 0.91
CA ASP A 256 7.35 8.95 -0.38
C ASP A 256 6.53 8.34 -1.53
N THR A 257 5.46 7.59 -1.21
CA THR A 257 4.61 6.93 -2.22
C THR A 257 3.69 7.94 -2.89
N GLU A 258 3.92 8.19 -4.18
CA GLU A 258 2.93 8.81 -5.07
C GLU A 258 2.25 7.76 -5.96
N TYR A 259 2.93 6.65 -6.28
CA TYR A 259 2.48 5.67 -7.26
C TYR A 259 2.65 4.25 -6.71
N GLU A 260 1.54 3.63 -6.30
CA GLU A 260 1.51 2.33 -5.65
C GLU A 260 0.97 1.24 -6.56
N LEU A 261 1.64 0.11 -6.66
CA LEU A 261 1.17 -1.03 -7.45
C LEU A 261 1.02 -2.27 -6.58
N GLY A 262 0.09 -3.15 -6.95
CA GLY A 262 -0.18 -4.39 -6.23
C GLY A 262 -0.30 -5.59 -7.15
N TRP A 263 0.02 -6.77 -6.64
CA TRP A 263 -0.24 -8.05 -7.27
C TRP A 263 -0.80 -9.00 -6.23
N MET A 264 -2.04 -9.43 -6.40
CA MET A 264 -2.64 -10.50 -5.61
C MET A 264 -2.20 -11.85 -6.17
N ILE A 265 -1.83 -12.79 -5.30
CA ILE A 265 -1.41 -14.13 -5.68
C ILE A 265 -2.36 -15.16 -5.06
N PHE A 266 -2.86 -16.04 -5.92
CA PHE A 266 -3.69 -17.19 -5.59
C PHE A 266 -2.91 -18.49 -5.77
N SER A 267 -3.28 -19.55 -5.05
CA SER A 267 -2.58 -20.85 -5.12
C SER A 267 -2.90 -21.64 -6.39
N GLY A 268 -3.99 -21.30 -7.08
CA GLY A 268 -4.57 -22.12 -8.15
C GLY A 268 -5.51 -23.22 -7.63
N GLU A 269 -5.69 -23.31 -6.32
CA GLU A 269 -6.63 -24.22 -5.66
C GLU A 269 -7.83 -23.45 -5.06
N LYS A 270 -8.89 -24.19 -4.71
CA LYS A 270 -10.04 -23.63 -3.99
C LYS A 270 -9.77 -23.59 -2.49
N HIS A 271 -10.25 -22.55 -1.82
CA HIS A 271 -10.06 -22.41 -0.38
C HIS A 271 -10.80 -23.51 0.40
N LYS A 272 -10.13 -24.11 1.39
CA LYS A 272 -10.66 -25.26 2.15
C LYS A 272 -12.00 -24.98 2.85
N ASP A 273 -12.10 -23.80 3.47
CA ASP A 273 -13.32 -23.39 4.20
C ASP A 273 -14.30 -22.59 3.33
N PHE A 274 -13.86 -22.18 2.13
CA PHE A 274 -14.68 -21.44 1.16
C PHE A 274 -14.56 -22.10 -0.22
N PRO A 275 -15.16 -23.30 -0.44
CA PRO A 275 -14.83 -24.14 -1.60
C PRO A 275 -15.22 -23.56 -2.97
N GLN A 276 -15.99 -22.46 -3.00
CA GLN A 276 -16.35 -21.76 -4.23
C GLN A 276 -15.30 -20.70 -4.62
N ASP A 277 -14.50 -20.26 -3.66
CA ASP A 277 -13.56 -19.16 -3.80
C ASP A 277 -12.13 -19.68 -4.03
N ASP A 278 -11.33 -18.90 -4.74
CA ASP A 278 -9.92 -19.21 -4.97
C ASP A 278 -9.12 -18.90 -3.71
N GLU A 279 -8.18 -19.77 -3.35
CA GLU A 279 -7.34 -19.56 -2.18
C GLU A 279 -6.27 -18.51 -2.44
N PHE A 280 -6.35 -17.42 -1.67
CA PHE A 280 -5.38 -16.34 -1.66
C PHE A 280 -4.19 -16.67 -0.75
N VAL A 281 -2.97 -16.44 -1.24
CA VAL A 281 -1.74 -16.88 -0.56
C VAL A 281 -0.61 -15.85 -0.53
N GLY A 282 -0.74 -14.74 -1.25
CA GLY A 282 0.27 -13.69 -1.22
C GLY A 282 -0.16 -12.37 -1.84
N PHE A 283 0.53 -11.31 -1.47
CA PHE A 283 0.41 -9.97 -2.03
C PHE A 283 1.82 -9.41 -2.26
N VAL A 284 2.11 -8.90 -3.45
CA VAL A 284 3.28 -8.05 -3.67
C VAL A 284 2.80 -6.61 -3.77
N TYR A 285 3.40 -5.73 -2.99
CA TYR A 285 3.11 -4.31 -2.93
C TYR A 285 4.36 -3.52 -3.28
N ASP A 286 4.31 -2.77 -4.38
CA ASP A 286 5.39 -1.90 -4.83
C ASP A 286 5.00 -0.45 -4.51
N SER A 287 5.72 0.16 -3.56
CA SER A 287 5.46 1.55 -3.13
C SER A 287 6.13 2.58 -4.03
N SER A 288 6.96 2.14 -4.98
CA SER A 288 7.82 2.98 -5.81
C SER A 288 7.42 2.99 -7.29
N TYR A 289 6.35 2.28 -7.67
CA TYR A 289 5.82 2.10 -9.04
C TYR A 289 6.70 1.37 -10.03
N CYS A 290 8.01 1.58 -9.99
CA CYS A 290 8.99 0.91 -10.84
C CYS A 290 9.89 -0.06 -10.05
N GLY A 291 9.57 -0.31 -8.77
CA GLY A 291 10.36 -1.19 -7.90
C GLY A 291 10.53 -2.59 -8.50
N LEU A 292 9.49 -3.12 -9.16
CA LEU A 292 9.52 -4.41 -9.84
C LEU A 292 9.92 -4.36 -11.33
N GLU A 293 9.89 -3.20 -11.97
CA GLU A 293 10.21 -3.09 -13.41
C GLU A 293 11.72 -3.00 -13.69
N GLU A 294 12.50 -2.46 -12.75
CA GLU A 294 13.89 -2.07 -12.96
C GLU A 294 14.89 -2.93 -12.15
N GLY A 295 15.28 -4.08 -12.72
CA GLY A 295 16.50 -4.80 -12.34
C GLY A 295 16.34 -5.88 -11.25
N PRO A 296 17.46 -6.43 -10.76
CA PRO A 296 17.42 -7.47 -9.74
C PRO A 296 16.99 -6.88 -8.39
N PHE A 297 15.89 -7.39 -7.84
CA PHE A 297 15.42 -7.08 -6.49
C PHE A 297 15.92 -8.13 -5.50
N THR A 298 16.11 -7.71 -4.24
CA THR A 298 16.55 -8.59 -3.15
C THR A 298 15.65 -8.38 -1.95
N ILE A 299 15.20 -9.48 -1.34
CA ILE A 299 14.51 -9.43 -0.05
C ILE A 299 15.52 -9.10 1.06
N VAL A 300 15.20 -8.11 1.89
CA VAL A 300 16.07 -7.55 2.94
C VAL A 300 15.53 -7.77 4.35
#